data_AF-A0A0S9BZ93-F1
#
_entry.id   AF-A0A0S9BZ93-F1
#
_cell.length_a   1.000
_cell.length_b   1.000
_cell.length_c   1.000
_cell.angle_alpha   90.00
_cell.angle_beta   90.00
_cell.angle_gamma   90.00
#
_symmetry.space_group_name_H-M   'P 1'
#
loop_
_entity.id
_entity.type
_entity.pdbx_description
1 polymer ?
#
loop_
_entity_poly.entity_id
_entity_poly.type
_entity_poly.pdbx_seq_one_letter_code
_entity_poly.pdbx_strand_id
1 'polypeptide(L)'
;MPTKAHPLLAGSIALGAALALLTGCGSTDTPQENESQVCAATKAYASALTSFKDALTPTSTVDQVRTAREEVVKTHNELLDASEAVAKDRVDAVKEAEQSLDRAVKDVPDDATLAQARASLRDEAVKVQAALSDLGTAASC
;
A
#
# COMPACT_ATOMS: atom_id res chain seq x y z
N MET A 1 17.27 -23.55 73.60
CA MET A 1 18.42 -23.84 72.70
C MET A 1 18.36 -25.32 72.36
N PRO A 2 18.37 -25.69 71.07
CA PRO A 2 19.54 -26.42 70.59
C PRO A 2 20.10 -25.89 69.26
N THR A 3 21.41 -26.05 69.08
CA THR A 3 22.18 -25.74 67.88
C THR A 3 22.22 -26.94 66.91
N LYS A 4 22.27 -26.68 65.60
CA LYS A 4 23.37 -27.13 64.70
C LYS A 4 23.24 -26.58 63.28
N ALA A 5 24.37 -26.57 62.57
CA ALA A 5 24.57 -25.84 61.32
C ALA A 5 24.39 -26.71 60.05
N HIS A 6 24.19 -26.03 58.91
CA HIS A 6 24.25 -26.55 57.54
C HIS A 6 25.65 -27.16 57.23
N PRO A 7 25.82 -28.06 56.23
CA PRO A 7 25.65 -27.79 54.78
C PRO A 7 25.03 -29.00 53.99
N LEU A 8 24.98 -29.15 52.66
CA LEU A 8 25.54 -28.46 51.46
C LEU A 8 24.50 -28.31 50.31
N LEU A 9 24.80 -27.37 49.41
CA LEU A 9 24.48 -27.27 47.98
C LEU A 9 23.84 -28.47 47.23
N ALA A 10 22.61 -28.28 46.75
CA ALA A 10 22.10 -28.61 45.40
C ALA A 10 20.77 -27.85 45.26
N GLY A 11 20.47 -27.04 44.26
CA GLY A 11 20.87 -27.05 42.85
C GLY A 11 19.58 -26.87 42.05
N SER A 12 19.60 -26.09 40.96
CA SER A 12 18.42 -25.75 40.13
C SER A 12 17.46 -24.69 40.70
N ILE A 13 17.82 -23.42 40.54
CA ILE A 13 16.79 -22.37 40.33
C ILE A 13 16.17 -22.67 38.97
N ALA A 14 15.05 -23.40 38.97
CA ALA A 14 14.23 -23.58 37.77
C ALA A 14 13.47 -22.27 37.50
N LEU A 15 14.17 -21.29 36.90
CA LEU A 15 13.58 -20.06 36.37
C LEU A 15 12.84 -20.38 35.06
N GLY A 16 11.83 -21.26 35.15
CA GLY A 16 10.85 -21.48 34.10
C GLY A 16 9.92 -20.28 34.06
N ALA A 17 10.30 -19.26 33.28
CA ALA A 17 9.47 -18.08 33.07
C ALA A 17 8.07 -18.51 32.63
N ALA A 18 7.06 -18.08 33.37
CA ALA A 18 5.68 -18.24 32.93
C ALA A 18 5.51 -17.46 31.62
N LEU A 19 5.26 -18.16 30.52
CA LEU A 19 4.81 -17.56 29.26
C LEU A 19 3.37 -17.07 29.44
N ALA A 20 3.23 -15.98 30.18
CA ALA A 20 2.00 -15.26 30.34
C ALA A 20 1.66 -14.56 29.01
N LEU A 21 0.66 -15.12 28.34
CA LEU A 21 -0.32 -14.43 27.49
C LEU A 21 0.04 -12.98 27.08
N LEU A 22 0.57 -12.85 25.86
CA LEU A 22 0.31 -11.66 25.04
C LEU A 22 -0.36 -12.08 23.73
N THR A 23 -1.61 -12.54 23.84
CA THR A 23 -2.64 -12.21 22.85
C THR A 23 -2.97 -10.72 22.99
N GLY A 24 -1.99 -9.88 22.67
CA GLY A 24 -2.07 -8.42 22.75
C GLY A 24 -2.07 -7.85 21.35
N CYS A 25 -3.22 -7.37 20.90
CA CYS A 25 -3.33 -6.63 19.64
C CYS A 25 -2.60 -5.29 19.81
N GLY A 26 -1.41 -5.21 19.22
CA GLY A 26 -0.55 -4.04 19.22
C GLY A 26 0.54 -4.28 18.18
N SER A 27 0.31 -3.79 16.97
CA SER A 27 1.13 -4.12 15.81
C SER A 27 2.55 -3.56 15.98
N THR A 28 3.48 -4.45 16.33
CA THR A 28 4.89 -4.27 16.00
C THR A 28 5.10 -4.90 14.63
N ASP A 29 4.58 -4.26 13.58
CA ASP A 29 4.75 -4.71 12.20
C ASP A 29 6.23 -4.91 11.91
N THR A 30 6.62 -6.15 11.60
CA THR A 30 8.02 -6.45 11.31
C THR A 30 8.39 -5.88 9.92
N PRO A 31 9.66 -5.54 9.64
CA PRO A 31 10.05 -5.01 8.33
C PRO A 31 9.57 -5.88 7.15
N GLN A 32 9.62 -7.21 7.31
CA GLN A 32 9.16 -8.18 6.32
C GLN A 32 7.62 -8.20 6.15
N GLU A 33 6.86 -7.87 7.20
CA GLU A 33 5.41 -7.73 7.14
C GLU A 33 5.02 -6.45 6.38
N ASN A 34 5.69 -5.33 6.68
CA ASN A 34 5.54 -4.06 5.96
C ASN A 34 5.84 -4.19 4.45
N GLU A 35 6.96 -4.84 4.07
CA GLU A 35 7.29 -5.12 2.66
C GLU A 35 6.16 -5.89 1.96
N SER A 36 5.60 -6.92 2.63
CA SER A 36 4.52 -7.73 2.07
C SER A 36 3.21 -6.92 1.88
N GLN A 37 2.91 -5.99 2.79
CA GLN A 37 1.76 -5.07 2.68
C GLN A 37 1.95 -4.08 1.52
N VAL A 38 3.13 -3.48 1.37
CA VAL A 38 3.45 -2.60 0.23
C VAL A 38 3.34 -3.33 -1.10
N CYS A 39 3.83 -4.58 -1.19
CA CYS A 39 3.68 -5.38 -2.41
C CYS A 39 2.22 -5.73 -2.73
N ALA A 40 1.38 -5.95 -1.71
CA ALA A 40 -0.04 -6.19 -1.91
C ALA A 40 -0.77 -4.93 -2.40
N ALA A 41 -0.53 -3.78 -1.75
CA ALA A 41 -1.11 -2.50 -2.15
C ALA A 41 -0.64 -2.05 -3.55
N THR A 42 0.64 -2.26 -3.87
CA THR A 42 1.20 -2.01 -5.20
C THR A 42 0.46 -2.80 -6.29
N LYS A 43 0.15 -4.08 -6.03
CA LYS A 43 -0.61 -4.93 -6.97
C LYS A 43 -2.07 -4.53 -7.06
N ALA A 44 -2.71 -4.15 -5.95
CA ALA A 44 -4.08 -3.65 -5.93
C ALA A 44 -4.22 -2.36 -6.76
N TYR A 45 -3.31 -1.41 -6.58
CA TYR A 45 -3.31 -0.14 -7.31
C TYR A 45 -2.97 -0.34 -8.81
N ALA A 46 -2.03 -1.23 -9.15
CA ALA A 46 -1.75 -1.59 -10.54
C ALA A 46 -2.98 -2.23 -11.24
N SER A 47 -3.77 -3.01 -10.51
CA SER A 47 -5.04 -3.57 -10.96
C SER A 47 -6.10 -2.48 -11.19
N ALA A 48 -6.27 -1.55 -10.24
CA ALA A 48 -7.19 -0.43 -10.38
C ALA A 48 -6.85 0.46 -11.60
N LEU A 49 -5.56 0.78 -11.81
CA LEU A 49 -5.08 1.50 -12.99
C LEU A 49 -5.33 0.74 -14.31
N THR A 50 -5.33 -0.59 -14.27
CA THR A 50 -5.67 -1.42 -15.43
C THR A 50 -7.17 -1.35 -15.72
N SER A 51 -8.01 -1.57 -14.70
CA SER A 51 -9.47 -1.40 -14.80
C SER A 51 -9.88 0.01 -15.26
N PHE A 52 -9.18 1.06 -14.83
CA PHE A 52 -9.40 2.43 -15.30
C PHE A 52 -9.09 2.59 -16.80
N LYS A 53 -7.97 2.04 -17.29
CA LYS A 53 -7.66 2.05 -18.74
C LYS A 53 -8.67 1.24 -19.54
N ASP A 54 -9.13 0.11 -19.01
CA ASP A 54 -10.16 -0.72 -19.63
C ASP A 54 -11.53 0.00 -19.66
N ALA A 55 -11.83 0.82 -18.64
CA ALA A 55 -12.99 1.69 -18.61
C ALA A 55 -12.91 2.89 -19.59
N LEU A 56 -11.76 3.17 -20.22
CA LEU A 56 -11.63 4.22 -21.25
C LEU A 56 -12.00 3.69 -22.66
N THR A 57 -13.17 3.07 -22.80
CA THR A 57 -13.67 2.58 -24.11
C THR A 57 -14.33 3.69 -24.94
N PRO A 58 -14.49 3.51 -26.28
CA PRO A 58 -15.20 4.48 -27.12
C PRO A 58 -16.64 4.80 -26.68
N THR A 59 -17.29 3.87 -25.99
CA THR A 59 -18.69 3.95 -25.54
C THR A 59 -18.83 4.30 -24.05
N SER A 60 -17.73 4.48 -23.31
CA SER A 60 -17.78 4.78 -21.88
C SER A 60 -18.18 6.23 -21.63
N THR A 61 -19.01 6.45 -20.61
CA THR A 61 -19.41 7.79 -20.14
C THR A 61 -18.42 8.36 -19.12
N VAL A 62 -18.47 9.67 -18.90
CA VAL A 62 -17.70 10.38 -17.87
C VAL A 62 -17.96 9.81 -16.47
N ASP A 63 -19.21 9.46 -16.14
CA ASP A 63 -19.53 8.89 -14.83
C ASP A 63 -18.86 7.53 -14.62
N GLN A 64 -18.83 6.66 -15.64
CA GLN A 64 -18.11 5.38 -15.57
C GLN A 64 -16.60 5.57 -15.38
N VAL A 65 -16.01 6.55 -16.06
CA VAL A 65 -14.58 6.88 -15.93
C VAL A 65 -14.28 7.48 -14.55
N ARG A 66 -15.18 8.29 -14.00
CA ARG A 66 -15.08 8.83 -12.63
C ARG A 66 -15.19 7.72 -11.58
N THR A 67 -16.15 6.80 -11.70
CA THR A 67 -16.26 5.64 -10.79
C THR A 67 -15.01 4.76 -10.84
N ALA A 68 -14.50 4.44 -12.04
CA ALA A 68 -13.27 3.67 -12.17
C ALA A 68 -12.05 4.39 -11.54
N ARG A 69 -12.05 5.73 -11.61
CA ARG A 69 -11.03 6.58 -11.01
C ARG A 69 -11.14 6.71 -9.49
N GLU A 70 -12.34 6.59 -8.91
CA GLU A 70 -12.51 6.55 -7.45
C GLU A 70 -11.82 5.31 -6.83
N GLU A 71 -11.88 4.15 -7.49
CA GLU A 71 -11.13 2.95 -7.07
C GLU A 71 -9.61 3.12 -7.23
N VAL A 72 -9.15 3.88 -8.24
CA VAL A 72 -7.73 4.29 -8.38
C VAL A 72 -7.30 5.16 -7.21
N VAL A 73 -8.08 6.19 -6.84
CA VAL A 73 -7.79 7.05 -5.66
C VAL A 73 -7.78 6.26 -4.35
N LYS A 74 -8.73 5.35 -4.18
CA LYS A 74 -8.83 4.50 -2.99
C LYS A 74 -7.60 3.61 -2.84
N THR A 75 -7.26 2.85 -3.87
CA THR A 75 -6.09 1.94 -3.84
C THR A 75 -4.74 2.69 -3.81
N HIS A 76 -4.67 3.91 -4.34
CA HIS A 76 -3.56 4.83 -4.11
C HIS A 76 -3.39 5.18 -2.62
N ASN A 77 -4.49 5.52 -1.92
CA ASN A 77 -4.42 5.88 -0.51
C ASN A 77 -4.02 4.67 0.36
N GLU A 78 -4.58 3.49 0.07
CA GLU A 78 -4.18 2.21 0.69
C GLU A 78 -2.66 1.94 0.49
N LEU A 79 -2.11 2.30 -0.67
CA LEU A 79 -0.67 2.23 -0.94
C LEU A 79 0.14 3.28 -0.18
N LEU A 80 -0.33 4.52 -0.03
CA LEU A 80 0.35 5.53 0.77
C LEU A 80 0.44 5.11 2.24
N ASP A 81 -0.66 4.62 2.81
CA ASP A 81 -0.74 4.15 4.19
C ASP A 81 0.23 2.96 4.41
N ALA A 82 0.27 2.00 3.49
CA ALA A 82 1.22 0.88 3.55
C ALA A 82 2.68 1.30 3.35
N SER A 83 2.94 2.36 2.58
CA SER A 83 4.29 2.77 2.16
C SER A 83 4.90 3.87 3.02
N GLU A 84 4.27 4.30 4.12
CA GLU A 84 4.70 5.46 4.92
C GLU A 84 6.15 5.34 5.45
N ALA A 85 6.62 4.10 5.67
CA ALA A 85 7.99 3.79 6.12
C ALA A 85 8.98 3.41 4.98
N VAL A 86 8.54 3.37 3.72
CA VAL A 86 9.32 2.89 2.56
C VAL A 86 9.80 4.06 1.69
N ALA A 87 10.69 3.78 0.72
CA ALA A 87 11.40 4.71 -0.17
C ALA A 87 10.63 6.00 -0.55
N LYS A 88 10.76 7.04 0.29
CA LYS A 88 9.91 8.23 0.25
C LYS A 88 9.87 8.93 -1.11
N ASP A 89 11.02 9.10 -1.76
CA ASP A 89 11.11 9.75 -3.08
C ASP A 89 10.28 9.01 -4.16
N ARG A 90 10.11 7.68 -4.02
CA ARG A 90 9.29 6.87 -4.93
C ARG A 90 7.80 6.99 -4.61
N VAL A 91 7.44 7.06 -3.33
CA VAL A 91 6.08 7.33 -2.87
C VAL A 91 5.62 8.73 -3.32
N ASP A 92 6.48 9.74 -3.18
CA ASP A 92 6.18 11.10 -3.65
C ASP A 92 6.04 11.15 -5.19
N ALA A 93 6.87 10.43 -5.95
CA ALA A 93 6.73 10.33 -7.41
C ALA A 93 5.40 9.65 -7.84
N VAL A 94 4.97 8.59 -7.15
CA VAL A 94 3.65 7.97 -7.37
C VAL A 94 2.53 8.98 -7.10
N LYS A 95 2.62 9.72 -6.00
CA LYS A 95 1.66 10.76 -5.61
C LYS A 95 1.58 11.93 -6.59
N GLU A 96 2.70 12.35 -7.18
CA GLU A 96 2.72 13.38 -8.22
C GLU A 96 2.06 12.89 -9.52
N ALA A 97 2.34 11.65 -9.93
CA ALA A 97 1.72 11.03 -11.10
C ALA A 97 0.20 10.87 -10.91
N GLU A 98 -0.27 10.39 -9.75
CA GLU A 98 -1.69 10.26 -9.44
C GLU A 98 -2.40 11.62 -9.45
N GLN A 99 -1.76 12.68 -8.95
CA GLN A 99 -2.31 14.04 -9.06
C GLN A 99 -2.39 14.56 -10.50
N SER A 100 -1.51 14.10 -11.40
CA SER A 100 -1.60 14.41 -12.82
C SER A 100 -2.82 13.75 -13.46
N LEU A 101 -2.99 12.45 -13.22
CA LEU A 101 -4.18 11.70 -13.60
C LEU A 101 -5.46 12.29 -12.98
N ASP A 102 -5.37 12.79 -11.74
CA ASP A 102 -6.49 13.38 -11.01
C ASP A 102 -7.07 14.61 -11.70
N ARG A 103 -6.19 15.55 -12.03
CA ARG A 103 -6.55 16.78 -12.74
C ARG A 103 -7.08 16.41 -14.14
N ALA A 104 -6.38 15.54 -14.86
CA ALA A 104 -6.78 15.13 -16.20
C ALA A 104 -8.20 14.52 -16.25
N VAL A 105 -8.63 13.72 -15.26
CA VAL A 105 -10.01 13.20 -15.18
C VAL A 105 -11.02 14.28 -14.79
N LYS A 106 -10.66 15.20 -13.89
CA LYS A 106 -11.53 16.31 -13.45
C LYS A 106 -11.73 17.38 -14.53
N ASP A 107 -10.74 17.58 -15.39
CA ASP A 107 -10.76 18.52 -16.51
C ASP A 107 -11.64 18.02 -17.69
N VAL A 108 -12.23 16.82 -17.60
CA VAL A 108 -13.21 16.31 -18.57
C VAL A 108 -14.64 16.65 -18.09
N PRO A 109 -15.33 17.62 -18.76
CA PRO A 109 -16.68 18.03 -18.37
C PRO A 109 -17.77 17.08 -18.86
N ASP A 110 -17.60 16.46 -20.04
CA ASP A 110 -18.64 15.71 -20.76
C ASP A 110 -18.08 14.58 -21.63
N ASP A 111 -18.98 13.71 -22.12
CA ASP A 111 -18.65 12.53 -22.92
C ASP A 111 -17.99 12.86 -24.27
N ALA A 112 -18.28 14.04 -24.84
CA ALA A 112 -17.69 14.49 -26.09
C ALA A 112 -16.21 14.87 -25.89
N THR A 113 -15.89 15.54 -24.79
CA THR A 113 -14.54 15.86 -24.36
C THR A 113 -13.80 14.61 -23.90
N LEU A 114 -14.46 13.68 -23.21
CA LEU A 114 -13.90 12.38 -22.87
C LEU A 114 -13.40 11.64 -24.11
N ALA A 115 -14.19 11.63 -25.19
CA ALA A 115 -13.81 10.97 -26.44
C ALA A 115 -12.49 11.50 -27.02
N GLN A 116 -12.17 12.78 -26.80
CA GLN A 116 -10.93 13.42 -27.22
C GLN A 116 -9.80 13.16 -26.19
N ALA A 117 -10.11 13.22 -24.89
CA ALA A 117 -9.15 13.05 -23.80
C ALA A 117 -8.71 11.60 -23.53
N ARG A 118 -9.44 10.58 -24.01
CA ARG A 118 -9.17 9.14 -23.76
C ARG A 118 -7.72 8.71 -23.99
N ALA A 119 -7.04 9.24 -25.01
CA ALA A 119 -5.62 8.94 -25.26
C ALA A 119 -4.75 9.49 -24.12
N SER A 120 -4.86 10.78 -23.82
CA SER A 120 -4.13 11.44 -22.73
C SER A 120 -4.41 10.82 -21.36
N LEU A 121 -5.66 10.43 -21.07
CA LEU A 121 -6.00 9.73 -19.82
C LEU A 121 -5.32 8.36 -19.69
N ARG A 122 -5.15 7.62 -20.80
CA ARG A 122 -4.37 6.37 -20.81
C ARG A 122 -2.88 6.65 -20.62
N ASP A 123 -2.36 7.71 -21.23
CA ASP A 123 -0.95 8.11 -21.08
C ASP A 123 -0.63 8.54 -19.64
N GLU A 124 -1.51 9.31 -18.98
CA GLU A 124 -1.37 9.62 -17.54
C GLU A 124 -1.40 8.34 -16.69
N ALA A 125 -2.34 7.42 -16.94
CA ALA A 125 -2.39 6.14 -16.22
C ALA A 125 -1.12 5.28 -16.44
N VAL A 126 -0.49 5.35 -17.62
CA VAL A 126 0.80 4.70 -17.89
C VAL A 126 1.94 5.36 -17.10
N LYS A 127 1.96 6.68 -16.93
CA LYS A 127 2.95 7.36 -16.06
C LYS A 127 2.81 6.92 -14.60
N VAL A 128 1.58 6.81 -14.09
CA VAL A 128 1.33 6.28 -12.74
C VAL A 128 1.84 4.84 -12.62
N GLN A 129 1.55 3.97 -13.60
CA GLN A 129 2.05 2.59 -13.60
C GLN A 129 3.58 2.50 -13.66
N ALA A 130 4.27 3.42 -14.34
CA ALA A 130 5.73 3.49 -14.34
C ALA A 130 6.28 3.87 -12.95
N ALA A 131 5.76 4.93 -12.33
CA ALA A 131 6.15 5.33 -10.98
C ALA A 131 5.87 4.22 -9.94
N LEU A 132 4.77 3.51 -10.11
CA LEU A 132 4.38 2.37 -9.28
C LEU A 132 5.32 1.16 -9.44
N SER A 133 5.80 0.90 -10.66
CA SER A 133 6.81 -0.14 -10.93
C SER A 133 8.16 0.20 -10.28
N ASP A 134 8.55 1.47 -10.27
CA ASP A 134 9.75 1.95 -9.57
C ASP A 134 9.62 1.79 -8.05
N LEU A 135 8.44 2.07 -7.48
CA LEU A 135 8.16 1.84 -6.06
C LEU A 135 8.18 0.34 -5.72
N GLY A 136 7.53 -0.50 -6.53
CA GLY A 136 7.56 -1.96 -6.34
C GLY A 136 8.98 -2.51 -6.34
N THR A 137 9.80 -2.11 -7.32
CA THR A 137 11.22 -2.47 -7.39
C THR A 137 11.99 -2.05 -6.13
N ALA A 138 11.72 -0.85 -5.60
CA ALA A 138 12.36 -0.35 -4.38
C ALA A 138 11.89 -1.09 -3.10
N ALA A 139 10.65 -1.59 -3.09
CA ALA A 139 10.07 -2.41 -2.03
C ALA A 139 10.35 -3.92 -2.20
N SER A 140 11.17 -4.32 -3.19
CA SER A 140 11.47 -5.72 -3.55
C SER A 140 10.24 -6.55 -3.95
N CYS A 141 9.27 -5.90 -4.61
CA CYS A 141 8.07 -6.46 -5.20
C CYS A 141 8.22 -6.72 -6.71
#